data_AF-A0A932P1T8-F1
#
_entry.id   AF-A0A932P1T8-F1
#
_cell.length_a   1.000
_cell.length_b   1.000
_cell.length_c   1.000
_cell.angle_alpha   90.00
_cell.angle_beta   90.00
_cell.angle_gamma   90.00
#
_symmetry.space_group_name_H-M   'P 1'
#
loop_
_entity.id
_entity.type
_entity.pdbx_description
1 polymer ?
#
loop_
_entity_poly.entity_id
_entity_poly.type
_entity_poly.pdbx_seq_one_letter_code
_entity_poly.pdbx_strand_id
1 'polypeptide(L)' 'MTTLFRLPVFPMLAALAFVLLSACAPPPPPGDPLLHKGPPPFPGAMWVPGHYGPGGKWLPGHWQKP' A
#
# COMPACT_ATOMS: atom_id res chain seq x y z
N MET A 1 25.42 -24.27 37.22
CA MET A 1 25.56 -22.87 36.77
C MET A 1 25.75 -22.86 35.26
N THR A 2 24.71 -22.99 34.44
CA THR A 2 24.85 -22.82 32.96
C THR A 2 23.48 -22.78 32.27
N THR A 3 22.70 -21.73 32.54
CA THR A 3 21.46 -21.44 31.80
C THR A 3 21.37 -19.95 31.47
N LEU A 4 22.48 -19.36 31.01
CA LEU A 4 22.57 -17.92 30.71
C LEU A 4 22.72 -17.58 29.22
N PHE A 5 22.68 -18.55 28.29
CA PHE A 5 22.91 -18.31 26.86
C PHE A 5 21.74 -18.72 25.94
N ARG A 6 20.51 -18.35 26.31
CA ARG A 6 19.37 -18.33 25.37
C ARG A 6 18.87 -16.91 25.16
N LEU A 7 19.78 -16.00 24.83
CA LEU A 7 19.39 -14.67 24.36
C LEU A 7 18.49 -14.85 23.12
N PRO A 8 17.32 -14.19 23.05
CA PRO A 8 16.40 -14.25 21.93
C PRO A 8 16.92 -13.40 20.76
N VAL A 9 18.22 -13.52 20.43
CA VAL A 9 18.88 -12.76 19.37
C VAL A 9 18.23 -13.04 18.02
N PHE A 10 17.87 -14.30 17.79
CA PHE A 10 17.25 -14.74 16.54
C PHE A 10 15.86 -14.14 16.29
N PRO A 11 14.87 -14.25 17.21
CA PRO A 11 13.58 -13.60 17.01
C PRO A 11 13.67 -12.07 17.02
N MET A 12 14.65 -11.48 17.73
CA MET A 12 14.85 -10.03 17.74
C MET A 12 15.39 -9.51 16.40
N LEU A 13 16.33 -10.24 15.77
CA LEU A 13 16.80 -9.96 14.41
C LEU A 13 15.69 -10.13 13.38
N ALA A 14 14.86 -11.17 13.51
CA ALA A 14 13.73 -11.40 12.62
C ALA A 14 12.68 -10.28 12.73
N ALA A 15 12.37 -9.82 13.94
CA ALA A 15 11.47 -8.69 14.16
C ALA A 15 12.02 -7.38 13.58
N LEU A 16 13.32 -7.11 13.77
CA LEU A 16 13.99 -5.94 13.19
C LEU A 16 13.95 -5.97 11.66
N ALA A 17 14.21 -7.13 11.05
CA ALA A 17 14.09 -7.30 9.60
C ALA A 17 12.66 -7.01 9.13
N PHE A 18 11.63 -7.56 9.80
CA PHE A 18 10.23 -7.30 9.48
C PHE A 18 9.87 -5.80 9.56
N VAL A 19 10.34 -5.09 10.58
CA VAL A 19 10.12 -3.64 10.75
C VAL A 19 10.80 -2.85 9.63
N LEU A 20 12.06 -3.20 9.29
CA LEU A 20 12.79 -2.56 8.19
C LEU A 20 12.14 -2.83 6.82
N LEU A 21 11.63 -4.04 6.58
CA LEU A 21 10.90 -4.39 5.36
C LEU A 21 9.53 -3.70 5.29
N SER A 22 8.85 -3.53 6.42
CA SER A 22 7.53 -2.90 6.47
C SER A 22 7.56 -1.37 6.28
N ALA A 23 8.72 -0.72 6.45
CA ALA A 23 8.88 0.72 6.21
C ALA A 23 8.73 1.13 4.74
N CYS A 24 8.79 0.18 3.80
CA CYS A 24 8.52 0.41 2.38
C CYS A 24 7.08 0.09 1.96
N ALA A 25 6.20 -0.32 2.88
CA ALA A 25 4.81 -0.52 2.53
C ALA A 25 4.17 0.83 2.19
N PRO A 26 3.57 1.00 0.99
CA PRO A 26 2.87 2.23 0.65
C PRO A 26 1.74 2.46 1.65
N PRO A 27 1.44 3.72 2.03
CA PRO A 27 0.38 4.03 2.98
C PRO A 27 -0.94 3.42 2.47
N PRO A 28 -1.77 2.81 3.33
CA PRO A 28 -3.01 2.18 2.91
C PRO A 28 -3.86 3.18 2.12
N PRO A 29 -4.58 2.74 1.08
CA PRO A 29 -5.40 3.63 0.28
C PRO A 29 -6.40 4.35 1.20
N PRO A 30 -6.57 5.68 1.08
CA PRO A 30 -7.66 6.38 1.74
C PRO A 30 -8.96 5.66 1.37
N GLY A 31 -9.72 5.19 2.37
CA GLY A 31 -10.95 4.43 2.11
C GLY A 31 -11.82 5.16 1.11
N ASP A 32 -12.18 4.48 0.01
CA ASP A 32 -12.68 5.10 -1.23
C ASP A 32 -13.83 6.09 -0.95
N PRO A 33 -13.58 7.41 -0.96
CA PRO A 33 -14.66 8.39 -0.87
C PRO A 33 -15.43 8.47 -2.20
N LEU A 34 -14.93 7.80 -3.25
CA LEU A 34 -15.35 7.92 -4.64
C LEU A 34 -15.92 6.62 -5.24
N LEU A 35 -16.48 5.72 -4.42
CA LEU A 35 -17.38 4.66 -4.92
C LEU A 35 -18.73 5.23 -5.41
N HIS A 36 -18.70 6.42 -5.99
CA HIS A 36 -19.76 6.97 -6.79
C HIS A 36 -19.16 7.24 -8.17
N LYS A 37 -19.03 6.18 -8.95
CA LYS A 37 -18.69 6.24 -10.37
C LYS A 37 -19.86 6.93 -11.08
N GLY A 38 -19.84 8.26 -11.10
CA GLY A 38 -20.76 9.06 -11.91
C GLY A 38 -20.68 8.64 -13.39
N PRO A 39 -21.66 9.02 -14.22
CA PRO A 39 -21.70 8.63 -15.62
C PRO A 39 -20.41 9.04 -16.37
N PRO A 40 -20.01 8.29 -17.41
CA PRO A 40 -18.83 8.62 -18.20
C PRO A 40 -18.98 10.01 -18.84
N PRO A 41 -17.96 10.87 -18.74
CA PRO A 41 -18.03 12.24 -19.25
C PRO A 41 -17.98 12.35 -20.78
N PHE A 42 -17.56 11.29 -21.50
CA PHE A 42 -17.49 11.28 -22.97
C PHE A 42 -17.67 9.85 -23.53
N PRO A 43 -18.11 9.70 -24.79
CA PRO A 43 -18.16 8.41 -25.46
C PRO A 43 -16.78 7.74 -25.49
N GLY A 44 -16.71 6.47 -25.10
CA GLY A 44 -15.45 5.72 -25.04
C GLY A 44 -14.60 5.97 -23.79
N ALA A 45 -15.08 6.75 -22.80
CA ALA A 45 -14.37 6.91 -21.53
C ALA A 45 -14.14 5.56 -20.84
N MET A 46 -12.91 5.33 -20.38
CA MET A 46 -12.56 4.15 -19.59
C MET A 46 -12.37 4.52 -18.13
N TRP A 47 -12.93 3.72 -17.23
CA TRP A 47 -12.74 3.92 -15.80
C TRP A 47 -11.42 3.30 -15.36
N VAL A 48 -10.56 4.11 -14.75
CA VAL A 48 -9.31 3.67 -14.17
C VAL A 48 -9.52 3.55 -12.65
N PRO A 49 -9.43 2.35 -12.06
CA PRO A 49 -9.45 2.18 -10.61
C PRO A 49 -8.33 2.98 -9.93
N GLY A 50 -8.52 3.30 -8.65
CA GLY A 50 -7.47 3.94 -7.85
C GLY A 50 -6.21 3.07 -7.83
N HIS A 51 -5.05 3.69 -7.98
CA HIS A 51 -3.77 2.98 -8.06
C HIS A 51 -2.63 3.86 -7.56
N TYR A 52 -1.49 3.25 -7.25
CA TYR A 52 -0.28 4.00 -6.92
C TYR A 52 0.46 4.42 -8.18
N GLY A 53 0.77 5.70 -8.27
CA GLY A 53 1.63 6.25 -9.30
C GLY A 53 3.12 6.09 -8.96
N PRO A 54 4.00 6.51 -9.88
CA PRO A 54 5.44 6.62 -9.59
C PRO A 54 5.68 7.45 -8.33
N GLY A 55 6.51 6.94 -7.42
CA GLY A 55 6.79 7.60 -6.13
C GLY A 55 5.82 7.26 -4.99
N GLY A 56 4.93 6.26 -5.16
CA GLY A 56 4.07 5.76 -4.08
C GLY A 56 2.90 6.69 -3.73
N LYS A 57 2.61 7.68 -4.57
CA LYS A 57 1.45 8.56 -4.42
C LYS A 57 0.18 7.82 -4.83
N TRP A 58 -0.84 7.83 -3.97
CA TRP A 58 -2.16 7.33 -4.32
C TRP A 58 -2.85 8.24 -5.33
N LEU A 59 -3.33 7.65 -6.42
CA LEU A 59 -4.18 8.29 -7.42
C LEU A 59 -5.61 7.74 -7.23
N PRO A 60 -6.61 8.59 -6.93
CA PRO A 60 -7.99 8.14 -6.83
C PRO A 60 -8.52 7.65 -8.19
N GLY A 61 -9.54 6.79 -8.15
CA GLY A 61 -10.21 6.31 -9.36
C GLY A 61 -10.79 7.47 -10.18
N HIS A 62 -10.61 7.42 -11.50
CA HIS A 62 -11.00 8.51 -12.40
C HIS A 62 -11.35 8.02 -13.81
N TRP A 63 -12.06 8.85 -14.54
CA TRP A 63 -12.33 8.63 -15.96
C TRP A 63 -11.13 9.05 -16.82
N GLN A 64 -10.68 8.14 -17.67
CA GLN A 64 -9.64 8.40 -18.67
C GLN A 64 -10.29 8.61 -20.04
N LYS A 65 -9.76 9.59 -20.78
CA LYS A 65 -10.09 9.80 -22.19
C LYS A 65 -9.69 8.56 -23.01
N PRO A 66 -10.48 8.19 -24.03
CA PRO A 66 -10.06 7.17 -24.99
C PRO A 66 -8.77 7.56 -25.69
#